data_AF-A0A5N0EMY8-F1
#
_entry.id   AF-A0A5N0EMY8-F1
#
_cell.length_a   1.000
_cell.length_b   1.000
_cell.length_c   1.000
_cell.angle_alpha   90.00
_cell.angle_beta   90.00
_cell.angle_gamma   90.00
#
_symmetry.space_group_name_H-M   'P 1'
#
loop_
_entity.id
_entity.type
_entity.pdbx_description
1 polymer ?
#
loop_
_entity_poly.entity_id
_entity_poly.type
_entity_poly.pdbx_seq_one_letter_code
_entity_poly.pdbx_strand_id
1 'polypeptide(L)'
;MRPIRARHRVQVLACDVCGRLPHPHRARLTLAKLAAVFPVELVLHALVVHYHPPYLLTVTLLTISTTVLVIWVVEPSATRVLGAWLHAPELRSRDDVDRAPTLWRIRVRVDDRPGQLEALTGHLARRGANILNVHVHQLESGVLDELVVSAPAGVTPDALSSAIVHGGGSSVRVWPASAFALIDGQTKALGIAARVAADPDELPFAIAELLGARYLTPGSYVHRDLTFDGTTLVVPWQADRPLIFTRPDEPFTPAENARAHRLTDLARSVTRHR
;
A
#
# COMPACT_ATOMS: atom_id res chain seq x y z
N MET A 1 36.92 1.15 -5.30
CA MET A 1 36.13 -0.06 -4.98
C MET A 1 34.63 0.20 -4.63
N ARG A 2 34.00 1.29 -5.12
CA ARG A 2 32.56 1.58 -4.96
C ARG A 2 31.64 1.50 -6.21
N PRO A 3 32.09 1.20 -7.45
CA PRO A 3 31.20 1.29 -8.63
C PRO A 3 30.23 0.11 -8.78
N ILE A 4 30.54 -1.08 -8.24
CA ILE A 4 29.72 -2.28 -8.42
C ILE A 4 28.41 -2.18 -7.64
N ARG A 5 28.45 -1.69 -6.39
CA ARG A 5 27.28 -1.54 -5.52
C ARG A 5 26.28 -0.49 -6.03
N ALA A 6 26.79 0.56 -6.69
CA ALA A 6 25.98 1.60 -7.31
C ALA A 6 25.25 1.09 -8.56
N ARG A 7 25.91 0.25 -9.39
CA ARG A 7 25.29 -0.35 -10.59
C ARG A 7 24.12 -1.24 -10.25
N HIS A 8 24.27 -2.11 -9.24
CA HIS A 8 23.19 -2.99 -8.79
C HIS A 8 21.96 -2.20 -8.31
N ARG A 9 22.17 -1.03 -7.70
CA ARG A 9 21.07 -0.21 -7.18
C ARG A 9 20.28 0.49 -8.30
N VAL A 10 20.98 0.99 -9.32
CA VAL A 10 20.34 1.63 -10.48
C VAL A 10 19.58 0.62 -11.32
N GLN A 11 20.05 -0.63 -11.41
CA GLN A 11 19.37 -1.70 -12.14
C GLN A 11 17.98 -2.05 -11.58
N VAL A 12 17.72 -1.81 -10.30
CA VAL A 12 16.38 -1.99 -9.70
C VAL A 12 15.34 -1.05 -10.33
N LEU A 13 15.77 0.05 -10.96
CA LEU A 13 14.89 0.97 -11.68
C LEU A 13 14.65 0.56 -13.12
N ALA A 14 15.32 -0.48 -13.64
CA ALA A 14 15.13 -0.92 -15.01
C ALA A 14 13.73 -1.53 -15.17
N CYS A 15 13.07 -1.23 -16.28
CA CYS A 15 11.79 -1.86 -16.60
C CYS A 15 11.97 -3.38 -16.78
N ASP A 16 11.12 -4.18 -16.13
CA ASP A 16 11.18 -5.64 -16.19
C ASP A 16 10.94 -6.20 -17.61
N VAL A 17 10.26 -5.44 -18.48
CA VAL A 17 9.93 -5.86 -19.85
C VAL A 17 11.02 -5.49 -20.86
N CYS A 18 11.50 -4.25 -20.83
CA CYS A 18 12.42 -3.74 -21.87
C CYS A 18 13.85 -3.50 -21.37
N GLY A 19 14.12 -3.67 -20.07
CA GLY A 19 15.43 -3.48 -19.45
C GLY A 19 15.95 -2.04 -19.45
N ARG A 20 15.16 -1.06 -19.93
CA ARG A 20 15.56 0.35 -20.01
C ARG A 20 15.37 1.05 -18.67
N LEU A 21 16.32 1.91 -18.34
CA LEU A 21 16.24 2.82 -17.20
C LEU A 21 15.29 4.00 -17.51
N PRO A 22 14.64 4.56 -16.48
CA PRO A 22 13.83 5.77 -16.64
C PRO A 22 14.67 6.92 -17.17
N HIS A 23 14.07 7.78 -18.00
CA HIS A 23 14.80 8.91 -18.56
C HIS A 23 15.14 9.92 -17.45
N PRO A 24 16.41 10.32 -17.31
CA PRO A 24 16.81 11.26 -16.28
C PRO A 24 16.32 12.68 -16.59
N HIS A 25 16.18 13.50 -15.54
CA HIS A 25 15.81 14.89 -15.72
C HIS A 25 16.85 15.64 -16.57
N ARG A 26 16.38 16.45 -17.54
CA ARG A 26 17.22 17.16 -18.52
C ARG A 26 18.35 17.96 -17.86
N ALA A 27 18.04 18.72 -16.80
CA ALA A 27 19.03 19.52 -16.08
C ALA A 27 20.16 18.67 -15.46
N ARG A 28 19.84 17.50 -14.90
CA ARG A 28 20.85 16.58 -14.33
C ARG A 28 21.69 15.97 -15.43
N LEU A 29 21.09 15.61 -16.56
CA LEU A 29 21.84 15.11 -17.70
C LEU A 29 22.82 16.18 -18.23
N THR A 30 22.38 17.43 -18.35
CA THR A 30 23.26 18.55 -18.76
C THR A 30 24.39 18.76 -17.76
N LEU A 31 24.10 18.80 -16.45
CA LEU A 31 25.11 18.94 -15.42
C LEU A 31 26.09 17.76 -15.39
N ALA A 32 25.62 16.53 -15.58
CA ALA A 32 26.48 15.35 -15.67
C ALA A 32 27.42 15.43 -16.87
N LYS A 33 26.94 15.89 -18.01
CA LYS A 33 27.75 16.12 -19.22
C LYS A 33 28.80 17.22 -18.97
N LEU A 34 28.41 18.35 -18.40
CA LEU A 34 29.33 19.44 -18.05
C LEU A 34 30.38 19.00 -17.03
N ALA A 35 29.98 18.28 -15.97
CA ALA A 35 30.88 17.78 -14.94
C ALA A 35 31.90 16.75 -15.47
N ALA A 36 31.54 16.00 -16.51
CA ALA A 36 32.46 15.07 -17.17
C ALA A 36 33.45 15.78 -18.09
N VAL A 37 33.02 16.84 -18.79
CA VAL A 37 33.82 17.61 -19.75
C VAL A 37 34.78 18.58 -19.05
N PHE A 38 34.27 19.33 -18.07
CA PHE A 38 34.95 20.49 -17.50
C PHE A 38 36.34 20.19 -16.89
N PRO A 39 36.56 19.11 -16.12
CA PRO A 39 37.88 18.84 -15.54
C PRO A 39 38.95 18.55 -16.61
N VAL A 40 38.57 17.89 -17.70
CA VAL A 40 39.50 17.54 -18.78
C VAL A 40 39.91 18.80 -19.54
N GLU A 41 38.92 19.64 -19.90
CA GLU A 41 39.19 20.94 -20.52
C GLU A 41 40.02 21.84 -19.61
N LEU A 42 39.71 21.91 -18.31
CA LEU A 42 40.45 22.72 -17.36
C LEU A 42 41.92 22.29 -17.24
N VAL A 43 42.18 20.98 -17.18
CA VAL A 43 43.55 20.43 -17.16
C VAL A 43 44.28 20.73 -18.45
N LEU A 44 43.62 20.58 -19.61
CA LEU A 44 44.22 20.92 -20.89
C LEU A 44 44.61 22.41 -20.97
N HIS A 45 43.70 23.30 -20.57
CA HIS A 45 43.98 24.73 -20.54
C HIS A 45 45.12 25.07 -19.58
N ALA A 46 45.15 24.46 -18.39
CA ALA A 46 46.24 24.64 -17.44
C ALA A 46 47.60 24.18 -18.01
N LEU A 47 47.65 23.05 -18.73
CA LEU A 47 48.86 22.56 -19.38
C LEU A 47 49.33 23.49 -20.50
N VAL A 48 48.41 23.95 -21.36
CA VAL A 48 48.72 24.92 -22.42
C VAL A 48 49.34 26.20 -21.83
N VAL A 49 48.75 26.73 -20.76
CA VAL A 49 49.26 27.94 -20.08
C VAL A 49 50.62 27.68 -19.44
N HIS A 50 50.86 26.49 -18.88
CA HIS A 50 52.13 26.19 -18.24
C HIS A 50 53.28 26.05 -19.25
N TYR A 51 53.06 25.35 -20.35
CA TYR A 51 54.13 25.00 -21.31
C TYR A 51 54.33 26.00 -22.45
N HIS A 52 53.45 26.99 -22.61
CA HIS A 52 53.54 28.06 -23.63
C HIS A 52 53.85 27.55 -25.06
N PRO A 53 53.09 26.59 -25.61
CA PRO A 53 53.34 26.06 -26.95
C PRO A 53 53.05 27.11 -28.06
N PRO A 54 53.57 26.89 -29.28
CA PRO A 54 53.29 27.77 -30.42
C PRO A 54 51.79 27.82 -30.73
N TYR A 55 51.31 28.98 -31.17
CA TYR A 55 49.88 29.30 -31.32
C TYR A 55 49.08 28.27 -32.13
N LEU A 56 49.62 27.80 -33.26
CA LEU A 56 48.95 26.80 -34.10
C LEU A 56 48.72 25.48 -33.36
N LEU A 57 49.70 25.04 -32.55
CA LEU A 57 49.59 23.82 -31.77
C LEU A 57 48.49 23.97 -30.70
N THR A 58 48.43 25.12 -30.03
CA THR A 58 47.38 25.42 -29.04
C THR A 58 45.99 25.33 -29.65
N VAL A 59 45.76 25.99 -30.78
CA VAL A 59 44.46 26.00 -31.46
C VAL A 59 44.06 24.59 -31.90
N THR A 60 45.00 23.84 -32.49
CA THR A 60 44.73 22.47 -32.95
C THR A 60 44.45 21.52 -31.77
N LEU A 61 45.23 21.58 -30.69
CA LEU A 61 45.04 20.74 -29.51
C LEU A 61 43.70 21.01 -28.81
N LEU A 62 43.34 22.28 -28.62
CA LEU A 62 42.06 22.65 -28.00
C LEU A 62 40.88 22.21 -28.86
N THR A 63 40.95 22.42 -30.18
CA THR A 63 39.88 22.04 -31.11
C THR A 63 39.69 20.53 -31.13
N ILE A 64 40.78 19.76 -31.30
CA ILE A 64 40.72 18.29 -31.32
C ILE A 64 40.22 17.75 -29.99
N SER A 65 40.72 18.26 -28.86
CA SER A 65 40.25 17.86 -27.52
C SER A 65 38.76 18.09 -27.37
N THR A 66 38.28 19.30 -27.68
CA THR A 66 36.86 19.65 -27.54
C THR A 66 35.99 18.72 -28.39
N THR A 67 36.36 18.46 -29.64
CA THR A 67 35.62 17.56 -30.54
C THR A 67 35.63 16.12 -30.04
N VAL A 68 36.79 15.59 -29.65
CA VAL A 68 36.92 14.23 -29.11
C VAL A 68 36.11 14.07 -27.84
N LEU A 69 36.18 15.04 -26.93
CA LEU A 69 35.47 15.02 -25.66
C LEU A 69 33.95 15.06 -25.85
N VAL A 70 33.44 15.88 -26.77
CA VAL A 70 32.01 15.88 -27.13
C VAL A 70 31.58 14.50 -27.64
N ILE A 71 32.36 13.87 -28.52
CA ILE A 71 32.03 12.55 -29.09
C ILE A 71 32.10 11.44 -28.03
N TRP A 72 33.15 11.43 -27.19
CA TRP A 72 33.38 10.38 -26.19
C TRP A 72 32.52 10.52 -24.92
N VAL A 73 32.05 11.72 -24.59
CA VAL A 73 31.26 11.96 -23.37
C VAL A 73 29.75 11.81 -23.60
N VAL A 74 29.26 11.92 -24.84
CA VAL A 74 27.80 11.99 -25.10
C VAL A 74 27.02 10.74 -24.66
N GLU A 75 27.61 9.55 -24.57
CA GLU A 75 26.84 8.33 -24.24
C GLU A 75 27.46 7.34 -23.22
N PRO A 76 28.74 6.90 -23.32
CA PRO A 76 29.14 5.69 -22.60
C PRO A 76 29.61 5.93 -21.15
N SER A 77 30.25 7.06 -20.85
CA SER A 77 31.00 7.27 -19.60
C SER A 77 30.17 7.99 -18.53
N ALA A 78 29.47 9.07 -18.89
CA ALA A 78 28.68 9.87 -17.95
C ALA A 78 27.53 9.07 -17.32
N THR A 79 26.80 8.29 -18.12
CA THR A 79 25.68 7.45 -17.65
C THR A 79 26.15 6.32 -16.74
N ARG A 80 27.30 5.70 -17.02
CA ARG A 80 27.85 4.60 -16.22
C ARG A 80 28.46 5.06 -14.90
N VAL A 81 29.11 6.23 -14.86
CA VAL A 81 29.80 6.73 -13.66
C VAL A 81 28.85 7.55 -12.79
N LEU A 82 28.01 8.39 -13.40
CA LEU A 82 27.09 9.28 -12.70
C LEU A 82 25.67 8.71 -12.59
N GLY A 83 25.40 7.48 -13.04
CA GLY A 83 24.06 6.89 -13.07
C GLY A 83 23.31 6.93 -11.73
N ALA A 84 24.00 6.65 -10.62
CA ALA A 84 23.39 6.74 -9.29
C ALA A 84 23.03 8.18 -8.87
N TRP A 85 23.79 9.18 -9.33
CA TRP A 85 23.44 10.59 -9.12
C TRP A 85 22.34 11.05 -10.09
N LEU A 86 22.43 10.60 -11.33
CA LEU A 86 21.48 10.90 -12.40
C LEU A 86 20.06 10.47 -12.03
N HIS A 87 19.92 9.27 -11.46
CA HIS A 87 18.66 8.67 -10.99
C HIS A 87 18.47 8.77 -9.48
N ALA A 88 19.21 9.65 -8.78
CA ALA A 88 19.08 9.77 -7.33
C ALA A 88 17.65 10.08 -6.83
N PRO A 89 16.81 10.90 -7.52
CA PRO A 89 15.43 11.15 -7.10
C PRO A 89 14.58 9.88 -7.18
N GLU A 90 14.69 9.13 -8.28
CA GLU A 90 13.96 7.88 -8.48
C GLU A 90 14.43 6.80 -7.51
N LEU A 91 15.74 6.73 -7.23
CA LEU A 91 16.29 5.85 -6.20
C LEU A 91 15.79 6.21 -4.80
N ARG A 92 15.66 7.50 -4.47
CA ARG A 92 15.10 7.95 -3.19
C ARG A 92 13.62 7.61 -3.08
N SER A 93 12.85 7.86 -4.14
CA SER A 93 11.43 7.47 -4.18
C SER A 93 11.26 5.97 -3.99
N ARG A 94 12.10 5.15 -4.65
CA ARG A 94 12.09 3.71 -4.47
C ARG A 94 12.47 3.29 -3.05
N ASP A 95 13.52 3.90 -2.49
CA ASP A 95 13.91 3.68 -1.09
C ASP A 95 12.78 4.06 -0.12
N ASP A 96 12.05 5.14 -0.37
CA ASP A 96 10.93 5.58 0.47
C ASP A 96 9.75 4.60 0.38
N VAL A 97 9.44 4.08 -0.81
CA VAL A 97 8.43 3.03 -1.00
C VAL A 97 8.86 1.73 -0.31
N ASP A 98 10.12 1.33 -0.46
CA ASP A 98 10.66 0.12 0.17
C ASP A 98 10.74 0.24 1.70
N ARG A 99 10.82 1.48 2.23
CA ARG A 99 10.78 1.78 3.67
C ARG A 99 9.39 2.09 4.20
N ALA A 100 8.41 2.29 3.33
CA ALA A 100 7.07 2.64 3.73
C ALA A 100 6.52 1.55 4.67
N PRO A 101 5.86 1.95 5.77
CA PRO A 101 5.31 0.98 6.70
C PRO A 101 4.27 0.11 6.00
N THR A 102 4.31 -1.19 6.31
CA THR A 102 3.35 -2.16 5.82
C THR A 102 2.16 -2.24 6.76
N LEU A 103 0.97 -2.31 6.21
CA LEU A 103 -0.25 -2.47 6.98
C LEU A 103 -0.58 -3.95 7.13
N TRP A 104 -0.94 -4.35 8.35
CA TRP A 104 -1.31 -5.71 8.70
C TRP A 104 -2.64 -5.71 9.42
N ARG A 105 -3.49 -6.68 9.09
CA ARG A 105 -4.70 -6.98 9.85
C ARG A 105 -4.46 -8.25 10.64
N ILE A 106 -4.78 -8.18 11.92
CA ILE A 106 -4.52 -9.23 12.89
C ILE A 106 -5.85 -9.58 13.55
N ARG A 107 -6.19 -10.87 13.58
CA ARG A 107 -7.22 -11.40 14.48
C ARG A 107 -6.56 -12.19 15.58
N VAL A 108 -6.95 -11.91 16.81
CA VAL A 108 -6.38 -12.53 18.01
C VAL A 108 -7.47 -12.65 19.07
N ARG A 109 -7.45 -13.73 19.84
CA ARG A 109 -8.23 -13.85 21.08
C ARG A 109 -7.32 -13.47 22.25
N VAL A 110 -7.77 -12.55 23.07
CA VAL A 110 -7.06 -12.09 24.26
C VAL A 110 -7.94 -12.38 25.46
N ASP A 111 -7.36 -12.96 26.50
CA ASP A 111 -8.08 -13.19 27.75
C ASP A 111 -8.52 -11.85 28.35
N ASP A 112 -9.79 -11.74 28.74
CA ASP A 112 -10.34 -10.54 29.36
C ASP A 112 -9.87 -10.42 30.83
N ARG A 113 -8.60 -10.05 30.99
CA ARG A 113 -7.95 -9.79 32.27
C ARG A 113 -7.15 -8.48 32.20
N PRO A 114 -7.15 -7.68 33.28
CA PRO A 114 -6.33 -6.48 33.35
C PRO A 114 -4.86 -6.76 32.99
N GLY A 115 -4.28 -5.91 32.14
CA GLY A 115 -2.87 -5.99 31.74
C GLY A 115 -2.56 -6.89 30.52
N GLN A 116 -3.51 -7.71 30.04
CA GLN A 116 -3.26 -8.54 28.85
C GLN A 116 -3.06 -7.73 27.58
N LEU A 117 -3.94 -6.74 27.35
CA LEU A 117 -3.80 -5.84 26.21
C LEU A 117 -2.52 -4.99 26.31
N GLU A 118 -2.11 -4.59 27.51
CA GLU A 118 -0.84 -3.91 27.74
C GLU A 118 0.36 -4.80 27.36
N ALA A 119 0.35 -6.07 27.80
CA ALA A 119 1.40 -7.02 27.45
C ALA A 119 1.48 -7.23 25.94
N LEU A 120 0.33 -7.39 25.27
CA LEU A 120 0.24 -7.56 23.82
C LEU A 120 0.75 -6.32 23.07
N THR A 121 0.27 -5.13 23.43
CA THR A 121 0.69 -3.87 22.81
C THR A 121 2.18 -3.60 23.03
N GLY A 122 2.72 -3.92 24.20
CA GLY A 122 4.16 -3.82 24.49
C GLY A 122 5.03 -4.74 23.62
N HIS A 123 4.57 -5.96 23.31
CA HIS A 123 5.28 -6.87 22.40
C HIS A 123 5.27 -6.37 20.95
N LEU A 124 4.14 -5.82 20.49
CA LEU A 124 4.04 -5.19 19.17
C LEU A 124 4.94 -3.94 19.08
N ALA A 125 4.95 -3.10 20.13
CA ALA A 125 5.78 -1.90 20.19
C ALA A 125 7.28 -2.22 20.11
N ARG A 126 7.74 -3.32 20.73
CA ARG A 126 9.14 -3.80 20.59
C ARG A 126 9.53 -4.20 19.17
N ARG A 127 8.56 -4.48 18.30
CA ARG A 127 8.76 -4.71 16.87
C ARG A 127 8.61 -3.44 16.03
N GLY A 128 8.43 -2.28 16.68
CA GLY A 128 8.15 -1.01 16.02
C GLY A 128 6.75 -0.94 15.40
N ALA A 129 5.85 -1.88 15.71
CA ALA A 129 4.51 -1.88 15.19
C ALA A 129 3.63 -0.88 15.94
N ASN A 130 2.89 -0.06 15.18
CA ASN A 130 1.94 0.92 15.70
C ASN A 130 0.51 0.45 15.43
N ILE A 131 -0.35 0.48 16.45
CA ILE A 131 -1.75 0.09 16.33
C ILE A 131 -2.54 1.30 15.83
N LEU A 132 -3.21 1.14 14.69
CA LEU A 132 -3.96 2.20 14.02
C LEU A 132 -5.46 2.08 14.25
N ASN A 133 -5.95 0.85 14.42
CA ASN A 133 -7.37 0.60 14.68
C ASN A 133 -7.54 -0.68 15.51
N VAL A 134 -8.55 -0.71 16.37
CA VAL A 134 -8.93 -1.84 17.21
C VAL A 134 -10.44 -2.01 17.12
N HIS A 135 -10.88 -3.19 16.70
CA HIS A 135 -12.29 -3.59 16.73
C HIS A 135 -12.43 -4.84 17.61
N VAL A 136 -13.36 -4.79 18.54
CA VAL A 136 -13.63 -5.90 19.46
C VAL A 136 -14.94 -6.57 19.06
N HIS A 137 -14.88 -7.88 18.81
CA HIS A 137 -16.04 -8.70 18.50
C HIS A 137 -16.37 -9.60 19.70
N GLN A 138 -17.60 -9.49 20.19
CA GLN A 138 -18.12 -10.34 21.25
C GLN A 138 -18.72 -11.62 20.62
N LEU A 139 -18.14 -12.78 20.91
CA LEU A 139 -18.63 -14.09 20.47
C LEU A 139 -19.14 -14.88 21.68
N GLU A 140 -20.02 -15.85 21.44
CA GLU A 140 -20.48 -16.78 22.51
C GLU A 140 -19.31 -17.53 23.18
N SER A 141 -18.23 -17.75 22.42
CA SER A 141 -17.00 -18.42 22.86
C SER A 141 -15.93 -17.46 23.41
N GLY A 142 -16.25 -16.19 23.64
CA GLY A 142 -15.33 -15.18 24.20
C GLY A 142 -15.06 -13.99 23.27
N VAL A 143 -14.00 -13.25 23.56
CA VAL A 143 -13.66 -12.00 22.85
C VAL A 143 -12.68 -12.27 21.70
N LEU A 144 -12.96 -11.72 20.53
CA LEU A 144 -12.07 -11.73 19.38
C LEU A 144 -11.72 -10.28 19.01
N ASP A 145 -10.46 -9.94 19.14
CA ASP A 145 -9.94 -8.63 18.78
C ASP A 145 -9.41 -8.64 17.35
N GLU A 146 -9.73 -7.58 16.63
CA GLU A 146 -9.22 -7.31 15.32
C GLU A 146 -8.43 -6.00 15.33
N LEU A 147 -7.13 -6.12 15.05
CA LEU A 147 -6.18 -5.02 15.11
C LEU A 147 -5.73 -4.70 13.67
N VAL A 148 -5.67 -3.42 13.33
CA VAL A 148 -4.95 -2.94 12.15
C VAL A 148 -3.69 -2.26 12.63
N VAL A 149 -2.53 -2.77 12.20
CA VAL A 149 -1.23 -2.28 12.64
C VAL A 149 -0.38 -1.85 11.45
N SER A 150 0.40 -0.79 11.64
CA SER A 150 1.48 -0.39 10.76
C SER A 150 2.79 -0.94 11.32
N ALA A 151 3.58 -1.62 10.51
CA ALA A 151 4.88 -2.16 10.91
C ALA A 151 5.99 -1.69 9.96
N PRO A 152 7.23 -1.48 10.46
CA PRO A 152 8.38 -1.14 9.63
C PRO A 152 8.58 -2.13 8.48
N ALA A 153 9.16 -1.65 7.38
CA ALA A 153 9.55 -2.50 6.28
C ALA A 153 10.47 -3.63 6.75
N GLY A 154 10.14 -4.87 6.36
CA GLY A 154 10.87 -6.08 6.76
C GLY A 154 10.31 -6.81 7.98
N VAL A 155 9.32 -6.27 8.70
CA VAL A 155 8.57 -7.03 9.69
C VAL A 155 7.67 -8.03 8.97
N THR A 156 7.83 -9.32 9.29
CA THR A 156 7.09 -10.41 8.66
C THR A 156 5.80 -10.75 9.44
N PRO A 157 4.81 -11.39 8.78
CA PRO A 157 3.62 -11.90 9.47
C PRO A 157 3.98 -12.85 10.63
N ASP A 158 5.01 -13.67 10.46
CA ASP A 158 5.49 -14.60 11.50
C ASP A 158 6.08 -13.86 12.71
N ALA A 159 6.82 -12.77 12.47
CA ALA A 159 7.36 -11.95 13.54
C ALA A 159 6.26 -11.26 14.36
N LEU A 160 5.19 -10.79 13.69
CA LEU A 160 4.00 -10.25 14.35
C LEU A 160 3.25 -11.34 15.11
N SER A 161 2.99 -12.48 14.48
CA SER A 161 2.31 -13.62 15.11
C SER A 161 3.03 -14.08 16.37
N SER A 162 4.36 -14.22 16.29
CA SER A 162 5.20 -14.56 17.43
C SER A 162 5.10 -13.49 18.53
N ALA A 163 5.17 -12.19 18.19
CA ALA A 163 5.06 -11.13 19.18
C ALA A 163 3.72 -11.15 19.92
N ILE A 164 2.61 -11.41 19.20
CA ILE A 164 1.27 -11.48 19.76
C ILE A 164 1.12 -12.68 20.70
N VAL A 165 1.64 -13.85 20.31
CA VAL A 165 1.60 -15.06 21.15
C VAL A 165 2.40 -14.87 22.45
N HIS A 166 3.60 -14.27 22.38
CA HIS A 166 4.36 -13.91 23.58
C HIS A 166 3.66 -12.88 24.46
N GLY A 167 2.81 -12.04 23.86
CA GLY A 167 1.94 -11.08 24.54
C GLY A 167 0.67 -11.66 25.15
N GLY A 168 0.48 -12.99 25.14
CA GLY A 168 -0.70 -13.66 25.69
C GLY A 168 -1.86 -13.86 24.71
N GLY A 169 -1.68 -13.50 23.44
CA GLY A 169 -2.69 -13.72 22.40
C GLY A 169 -2.77 -15.18 21.95
N SER A 170 -3.98 -15.64 21.65
CA SER A 170 -4.26 -16.99 21.12
C SER A 170 -5.06 -16.92 19.81
N SER A 171 -5.11 -18.04 19.07
CA SER A 171 -5.80 -18.14 17.76
C SER A 171 -5.41 -17.04 16.77
N VAL A 172 -4.12 -16.69 16.73
CA VAL A 172 -3.60 -15.55 15.97
C VAL A 172 -3.65 -15.84 14.47
N ARG A 173 -4.21 -14.90 13.70
CA ARG A 173 -4.11 -14.86 12.25
C ARG A 173 -3.66 -13.48 11.81
N VAL A 174 -2.64 -13.41 10.96
CA VAL A 174 -2.05 -12.17 10.44
C VAL A 174 -2.07 -12.20 8.92
N TRP A 175 -2.58 -11.16 8.28
CA TRP A 175 -2.57 -11.02 6.82
C TRP A 175 -2.36 -9.55 6.40
N PRO A 176 -1.88 -9.31 5.16
CA PRO A 176 -1.68 -7.96 4.66
C PRO A 176 -2.97 -7.15 4.66
N ALA A 177 -2.87 -5.87 5.00
CA ALA A 177 -3.96 -4.91 4.93
C ALA A 177 -3.64 -3.80 3.92
N SER A 178 -4.69 -3.16 3.42
CA SER A 178 -4.58 -1.96 2.59
C SER A 178 -5.03 -0.74 3.38
N ALA A 179 -4.84 0.46 2.82
CA ALA A 179 -5.31 1.71 3.43
C ALA A 179 -6.83 1.71 3.71
N PHE A 180 -7.62 0.91 2.98
CA PHE A 180 -9.05 0.75 3.24
C PHE A 180 -9.36 0.15 4.61
N ALA A 181 -8.43 -0.62 5.20
CA ALA A 181 -8.60 -1.16 6.55
C ALA A 181 -8.55 -0.08 7.65
N LEU A 182 -8.10 1.14 7.32
CA LEU A 182 -8.06 2.27 8.25
C LEU A 182 -9.37 3.05 8.30
N ILE A 183 -10.28 2.81 7.35
CA ILE A 183 -11.60 3.43 7.35
C ILE A 183 -12.39 2.81 8.50
N ASP A 184 -12.78 3.64 9.47
CA ASP A 184 -13.61 3.20 10.58
C ASP A 184 -15.00 2.78 10.08
N GLY A 185 -15.67 1.93 10.88
CA GLY A 185 -16.97 1.39 10.53
C GLY A 185 -18.03 2.47 10.30
N GLN A 186 -17.96 3.61 11.01
CA GLN A 186 -18.92 4.69 10.87
C GLN A 186 -18.74 5.42 9.53
N THR A 187 -17.51 5.75 9.15
CA THR A 187 -17.19 6.36 7.86
C THR A 187 -17.57 5.43 6.69
N LYS A 188 -17.28 4.13 6.81
CA LYS A 188 -17.72 3.13 5.81
C LYS A 188 -19.25 3.09 5.70
N ALA A 189 -19.96 3.06 6.83
CA ALA A 189 -21.42 3.02 6.84
C ALA A 189 -22.04 4.27 6.21
N LEU A 190 -21.49 5.46 6.45
CA LEU A 190 -21.94 6.71 5.80
C LEU A 190 -21.69 6.69 4.29
N GLY A 191 -20.55 6.17 3.83
CA GLY A 191 -20.28 5.98 2.41
C GLY A 191 -21.30 5.03 1.75
N ILE A 192 -21.60 3.90 2.40
CA ILE A 192 -22.63 2.95 1.95
C ILE A 192 -24.01 3.62 1.93
N ALA A 193 -24.37 4.37 2.96
CA ALA A 193 -25.64 5.10 3.02
C ALA A 193 -25.77 6.13 1.91
N ALA A 194 -24.71 6.91 1.63
CA ALA A 194 -24.69 7.87 0.53
C ALA A 194 -24.86 7.18 -0.84
N ARG A 195 -24.24 6.02 -1.02
CA ARG A 195 -24.36 5.21 -2.24
C ARG A 195 -25.80 4.71 -2.46
N VAL A 196 -26.42 4.15 -1.41
CA VAL A 196 -27.83 3.72 -1.44
C VAL A 196 -28.80 4.90 -1.63
N ALA A 197 -28.48 6.08 -1.10
CA ALA A 197 -29.28 7.28 -1.34
C ALA A 197 -29.16 7.80 -2.78
N ALA A 198 -28.00 7.64 -3.41
CA ALA A 198 -27.80 7.97 -4.82
C ALA A 198 -28.47 6.94 -5.75
N ASP A 199 -28.46 5.66 -5.37
CA ASP A 199 -29.11 4.58 -6.12
C ASP A 199 -29.70 3.50 -5.18
N PRO A 200 -31.03 3.50 -4.94
CA PRO A 200 -31.68 2.51 -4.09
C PRO A 200 -31.58 1.06 -4.60
N ASP A 201 -31.30 0.85 -5.90
CA ASP A 201 -31.16 -0.50 -6.46
C ASP A 201 -29.87 -1.19 -5.98
N GLU A 202 -28.91 -0.42 -5.46
CA GLU A 202 -27.69 -0.96 -4.85
C GLU A 202 -27.91 -1.56 -3.45
N LEU A 203 -29.08 -1.39 -2.83
CA LEU A 203 -29.36 -1.83 -1.47
C LEU A 203 -28.92 -3.27 -1.15
N PRO A 204 -29.16 -4.29 -2.01
CA PRO A 204 -28.74 -5.66 -1.71
C PRO A 204 -27.22 -5.77 -1.56
N PHE A 205 -26.46 -5.17 -2.49
CA PHE A 205 -25.00 -5.20 -2.46
C PHE A 205 -24.45 -4.37 -1.30
N ALA A 206 -25.09 -3.25 -0.99
CA ALA A 206 -24.77 -2.40 0.14
C ALA A 206 -24.92 -3.11 1.49
N ILE A 207 -26.01 -3.85 1.71
CA ILE A 207 -26.20 -4.66 2.93
C ILE A 207 -25.18 -5.80 2.99
N ALA A 208 -24.94 -6.50 1.88
CA ALA A 208 -23.93 -7.56 1.81
C ALA A 208 -22.54 -7.03 2.20
N GLU A 209 -22.16 -5.87 1.69
CA GLU A 209 -20.88 -5.22 2.00
C GLU A 209 -20.80 -4.73 3.46
N LEU A 210 -21.90 -4.17 3.99
CA LEU A 210 -21.98 -3.67 5.36
C LEU A 210 -21.83 -4.79 6.38
N LEU A 211 -22.41 -5.96 6.10
CA LEU A 211 -22.43 -7.11 7.00
C LEU A 211 -21.33 -8.15 6.72
N GLY A 212 -20.57 -7.99 5.63
CA GLY A 212 -19.64 -9.02 5.17
C GLY A 212 -20.34 -10.34 4.83
N ALA A 213 -21.56 -10.25 4.30
CA ALA A 213 -22.42 -11.39 4.01
C ALA A 213 -22.57 -11.64 2.51
N ARG A 214 -23.00 -12.84 2.14
CA ARG A 214 -23.32 -13.18 0.75
C ARG A 214 -24.80 -12.91 0.47
N TYR A 215 -25.10 -12.07 -0.50
CA TYR A 215 -26.46 -11.87 -1.00
C TYR A 215 -26.90 -13.06 -1.87
N LEU A 216 -28.08 -13.60 -1.60
CA LEU A 216 -28.71 -14.66 -2.40
C LEU A 216 -29.68 -14.03 -3.40
N THR A 217 -29.33 -14.11 -4.69
CA THR A 217 -30.14 -13.57 -5.78
C THR A 217 -31.49 -14.30 -5.86
N PRO A 218 -32.61 -13.61 -6.18
CA PRO A 218 -33.89 -14.26 -6.37
C PRO A 218 -33.80 -15.41 -7.37
N GLY A 219 -34.31 -16.60 -6.98
CA GLY A 219 -34.26 -17.81 -7.80
C GLY A 219 -33.00 -18.66 -7.63
N SER A 220 -31.99 -18.20 -6.87
CA SER A 220 -30.79 -19.00 -6.57
C SER A 220 -30.93 -19.89 -5.33
N TYR A 221 -32.13 -19.97 -4.74
CA TYR A 221 -32.41 -20.72 -3.51
C TYR A 221 -33.86 -21.22 -3.48
N VAL A 222 -34.07 -22.39 -2.88
CA VAL A 222 -35.41 -22.86 -2.49
C VAL A 222 -35.63 -22.44 -1.04
N HIS A 223 -36.79 -21.87 -0.70
CA HIS A 223 -37.07 -21.36 0.65
C HIS A 223 -36.90 -22.41 1.77
N ARG A 224 -36.97 -23.70 1.41
CA ARG A 224 -36.76 -24.85 2.29
C ARG A 224 -35.28 -25.06 2.69
N ASP A 225 -34.34 -24.54 1.92
CA ASP A 225 -32.90 -24.73 2.13
C ASP A 225 -32.29 -23.67 3.07
N LEU A 226 -33.09 -22.70 3.52
CA LEU A 226 -32.65 -21.66 4.46
C LEU A 226 -32.61 -22.24 5.87
N THR A 227 -31.40 -22.36 6.43
CA THR A 227 -31.22 -22.68 7.84
C THR A 227 -31.45 -21.43 8.68
N PHE A 228 -32.37 -21.53 9.65
CA PHE A 228 -32.69 -20.46 10.61
C PHE A 228 -31.87 -20.62 11.91
N ASP A 229 -30.60 -20.97 11.76
CA ASP A 229 -29.61 -21.09 12.84
C ASP A 229 -28.92 -19.75 13.17
N GLY A 230 -29.46 -18.64 12.65
CA GLY A 230 -28.89 -17.29 12.79
C GLY A 230 -27.83 -16.94 11.75
N THR A 231 -27.40 -17.87 10.89
CA THR A 231 -26.44 -17.59 9.79
C THR A 231 -27.11 -17.06 8.51
N THR A 232 -28.45 -17.02 8.49
CA THR A 232 -29.26 -16.45 7.43
C THR A 232 -30.04 -15.23 7.95
N LEU A 233 -29.91 -14.10 7.26
CA LEU A 233 -30.66 -12.87 7.54
C LEU A 233 -31.62 -12.57 6.39
N VAL A 234 -32.90 -12.42 6.73
CA VAL A 234 -33.95 -12.02 5.79
C VAL A 234 -34.35 -10.57 6.08
N VAL A 235 -34.10 -9.68 5.13
CA VAL A 235 -34.42 -8.25 5.24
C VAL A 235 -35.61 -7.94 4.34
N PRO A 236 -36.73 -7.43 4.87
CA PRO A 236 -37.89 -7.07 4.06
C PRO A 236 -37.54 -5.88 3.17
N TRP A 237 -37.79 -5.97 1.86
CA TRP A 237 -37.59 -4.85 0.92
C TRP A 237 -38.89 -4.51 0.20
N GLN A 238 -39.33 -5.40 -0.70
CA GLN A 238 -40.62 -5.34 -1.37
C GLN A 238 -41.52 -6.48 -0.86
N ALA A 239 -42.85 -6.31 -0.94
CA ALA A 239 -43.84 -7.22 -0.37
C ALA A 239 -43.57 -8.71 -0.70
N ASP A 240 -43.20 -9.00 -1.95
CA ASP A 240 -42.97 -10.37 -2.42
C ASP A 240 -41.49 -10.68 -2.75
N ARG A 241 -40.57 -9.77 -2.43
CA ARG A 241 -39.14 -9.93 -2.73
C ARG A 241 -38.28 -9.49 -1.54
N PRO A 242 -38.17 -10.32 -0.49
CA PRO A 242 -37.23 -10.08 0.58
C PRO A 242 -35.78 -10.26 0.09
N LEU A 243 -34.85 -9.54 0.70
CA LEU A 243 -33.43 -9.70 0.48
C LEU A 243 -32.91 -10.74 1.46
N ILE A 244 -32.16 -11.73 0.98
CA ILE A 244 -31.64 -12.81 1.81
C ILE A 244 -30.11 -12.79 1.79
N PHE A 245 -29.53 -12.85 2.98
CA PHE A 245 -28.09 -12.82 3.19
C PHE A 245 -27.65 -14.05 4.00
N THR A 246 -26.52 -14.63 3.64
CA THR A 246 -25.94 -15.78 4.36
C THR A 246 -24.48 -15.52 4.74
N ARG A 247 -24.10 -15.95 5.93
CA ARG A 247 -22.73 -15.94 6.43
C ARG A 247 -22.43 -17.29 7.10
N PRO A 248 -21.89 -18.26 6.33
CA PRO A 248 -21.54 -19.58 6.86
C PRO A 248 -20.61 -19.42 8.07
N ASP A 249 -20.86 -20.19 9.13
CA ASP A 249 -20.05 -20.26 10.35
C ASP A 249 -20.06 -19.03 11.28
N GLU A 250 -20.84 -17.97 10.98
CA GLU A 250 -20.90 -16.78 11.83
C GLU A 250 -22.33 -16.18 11.87
N PRO A 251 -23.10 -16.40 12.96
CA PRO A 251 -24.47 -15.90 13.06
C PRO A 251 -24.54 -14.36 13.08
N PHE A 252 -25.64 -13.80 12.60
CA PHE A 252 -25.87 -12.35 12.63
C PHE A 252 -26.24 -11.88 14.03
N THR A 253 -25.54 -10.84 14.50
CA THR A 253 -25.83 -10.19 15.77
C THR A 253 -27.08 -9.30 15.67
N PRO A 254 -27.76 -9.00 16.80
CA PRO A 254 -28.88 -8.06 16.81
C PRO A 254 -28.52 -6.67 16.27
N ALA A 255 -27.28 -6.20 16.52
CA ALA A 255 -26.80 -4.92 16.02
C ALA A 255 -26.61 -4.91 14.50
N GLU A 256 -26.15 -6.02 13.91
CA GLU A 256 -26.05 -6.18 12.46
C GLU A 256 -27.43 -6.18 11.79
N ASN A 257 -28.38 -6.92 12.38
CA ASN A 257 -29.75 -6.94 11.90
C ASN A 257 -30.38 -5.53 11.93
N ALA A 258 -30.21 -4.80 13.04
CA ALA A 258 -30.65 -3.42 13.16
C ALA A 258 -30.02 -2.51 12.09
N ARG A 259 -28.72 -2.63 11.81
CA ARG A 259 -28.04 -1.86 10.75
C ARG A 259 -28.64 -2.13 9.36
N ALA A 260 -28.91 -3.39 9.04
CA ALA A 260 -29.52 -3.77 7.76
C ALA A 260 -30.91 -3.13 7.58
N HIS A 261 -31.74 -3.18 8.62
CA HIS A 261 -33.05 -2.53 8.62
C HIS A 261 -32.94 -1.01 8.46
N ARG A 262 -32.01 -0.34 9.16
CA ARG A 262 -31.83 1.11 9.01
C ARG A 262 -31.41 1.52 7.61
N LEU A 263 -30.55 0.74 6.95
CA LEU A 263 -30.17 1.00 5.56
C LEU A 263 -31.34 0.79 4.59
N THR A 264 -32.19 -0.20 4.88
CA THR A 264 -33.43 -0.44 4.14
C THR A 264 -34.42 0.71 4.32
N ASP A 265 -34.57 1.23 5.54
CA ASP A 265 -35.44 2.38 5.82
C ASP A 265 -34.97 3.65 5.10
N LEU A 266 -33.65 3.87 5.03
CA LEU A 266 -33.06 4.93 4.21
C LEU A 266 -33.45 4.76 2.74
N ALA A 267 -33.20 3.59 2.15
CA ALA A 267 -33.54 3.32 0.75
C ALA A 267 -35.04 3.55 0.47
N ARG A 268 -35.94 3.08 1.35
CA ARG A 268 -37.39 3.33 1.25
C ARG A 268 -37.76 4.80 1.32
N SER A 269 -37.06 5.60 2.13
CA SER A 269 -37.32 7.04 2.23
C SER A 269 -36.96 7.74 0.92
N VAL A 270 -35.82 7.39 0.33
CA VAL A 270 -35.36 7.95 -0.94
C VAL A 270 -36.27 7.55 -2.11
N THR A 271 -36.67 6.29 -2.22
CA THR A 271 -37.59 5.82 -3.26
C THR A 271 -38.97 6.50 -3.15
N ARG A 272 -39.44 6.82 -1.94
CA ARG A 272 -40.72 7.53 -1.74
C ARG A 272 -40.70 8.99 -2.19
N HIS A 273 -39.51 9.60 -2.27
CA HIS A 273 -39.33 11.01 -2.63
C HIS A 273 -38.83 11.22 -4.07
N ARG A 274 -38.67 10.14 -4.85
CA ARG A 274 -38.48 10.19 -6.30
C ARG A 274 -39.82 10.09 -7.01
#